data_AF-A0A975BAD6-F1
#
_entry.id   AF-A0A975BAD6-F1
#
_cell.length_a   1.000
_cell.length_b   1.000
_cell.length_c   1.000
_cell.angle_alpha   90.00
_cell.angle_beta   90.00
_cell.angle_gamma   90.00
#
_symmetry.space_group_name_H-M   'P 1'
#
loop_
_entity.id
_entity.type
_entity.pdbx_description
1 polymer ?
#
loop_
_entity_poly.entity_id
_entity_poly.type
_entity_poly.pdbx_seq_one_letter_code
_entity_poly.pdbx_strand_id
1 'polypeptide(L)'
;MQHPFQYILKKYIQPLGIDQAELRKDLVIGAKALRELYNHQRGITPLTALKFGKYFNIPPELLIRMQAEYDLAQTYDKNKEIIDKINIHNHRLREPKPEKNSKPRMLISTINKSVGDKSKHYTEKELEQLFTGKRLTNRKKYFLNILFSEASAQDVLDFVKMKNIPVENLRHLYEVYLKNINVKRNPCFDWLFKDISKTD
;
A
#
# COMPACT_ATOMS: atom_id res chain seq x y z
N MET A 1 19.44 -16.70 15.31
CA MET A 1 18.50 -17.45 14.45
C MET A 1 19.12 -18.79 14.08
N GLN A 2 18.34 -19.88 14.03
CA GLN A 2 18.83 -21.22 13.65
C GLN A 2 18.82 -21.38 12.12
N HIS A 3 19.88 -21.97 11.54
CA HIS A 3 19.91 -22.28 10.11
C HIS A 3 18.82 -23.31 9.73
N PRO A 4 18.06 -23.14 8.64
CA PRO A 4 16.94 -24.03 8.31
C PRO A 4 17.34 -25.49 8.13
N PHE A 5 18.49 -25.75 7.52
CA PHE A 5 18.99 -27.11 7.36
C PHE A 5 19.30 -27.77 8.72
N GLN A 6 19.78 -27.02 9.71
CA GLN A 6 20.01 -27.52 11.06
C GLN A 6 18.70 -27.90 11.76
N TYR A 7 17.60 -27.21 11.46
CA TYR A 7 16.27 -27.58 11.93
C TYR A 7 15.83 -28.92 11.31
N ILE A 8 15.94 -29.07 9.98
CA ILE A 8 15.60 -30.32 9.28
C ILE A 8 16.44 -31.49 9.81
N LEU A 9 17.75 -31.27 9.98
CA LEU A 9 18.69 -32.26 10.46
C LEU A 9 18.27 -32.82 11.83
N LYS A 10 17.97 -31.95 12.78
CA LYS A 10 17.59 -32.34 14.15
C LYS A 10 16.18 -32.92 14.26
N LYS A 11 15.24 -32.40 13.47
CA LYS A 11 13.81 -32.77 13.59
C LYS A 11 13.43 -34.01 12.78
N TYR A 12 14.14 -34.30 11.70
CA TYR A 12 13.75 -35.33 10.74
C TYR A 12 14.90 -36.29 10.42
N ILE A 13 16.03 -35.80 9.91
CA ILE A 13 17.10 -36.66 9.40
C ILE A 13 17.72 -37.51 10.52
N GLN A 14 18.13 -36.88 11.64
CA GLN A 14 18.76 -37.60 12.76
C GLN A 14 17.80 -38.58 13.46
N PRO A 15 16.55 -38.21 13.80
CA PRO A 15 15.61 -39.17 14.40
C PRO A 15 15.25 -40.35 13.51
N LEU A 16 15.25 -40.17 12.18
CA LEU A 16 14.94 -41.23 11.22
C LEU A 16 16.17 -42.07 10.84
N GLY A 17 17.37 -41.71 11.30
CA GLY A 17 18.60 -42.43 10.98
C GLY A 17 19.02 -42.35 9.51
N ILE A 18 18.51 -41.34 8.78
CA ILE A 18 18.77 -41.18 7.34
C ILE A 18 20.20 -40.70 7.13
N ASP A 19 20.97 -41.43 6.32
CA ASP A 19 22.34 -41.06 6.01
C ASP A 19 22.43 -40.04 4.83
N GLN A 20 23.62 -39.47 4.59
CA GLN A 20 23.79 -38.48 3.53
C GLN A 20 23.62 -39.08 2.12
N ALA A 21 23.91 -40.36 1.92
CA ALA A 21 23.81 -41.02 0.61
C ALA A 21 22.35 -41.28 0.24
N GLU A 22 21.56 -41.78 1.19
CA GLU A 22 20.12 -41.94 1.14
C GLU A 22 19.44 -40.60 0.89
N LEU A 23 19.71 -39.59 1.73
CA LEU A 23 19.11 -38.26 1.60
C LEU A 23 19.40 -37.62 0.22
N ARG A 24 20.63 -37.79 -0.28
CA ARG A 24 21.05 -37.29 -1.59
C ARG A 24 20.23 -37.94 -2.71
N LYS A 25 20.08 -39.26 -2.64
CA LYS A 25 19.35 -40.07 -3.63
C LYS A 25 17.87 -39.68 -3.64
N ASP A 26 17.25 -39.64 -2.47
CA ASP A 26 15.81 -39.44 -2.34
C ASP A 26 15.37 -38.02 -2.68
N LEU A 27 16.17 -37.02 -2.30
CA LEU A 27 15.90 -35.62 -2.68
C LEU A 27 16.39 -35.29 -4.09
N VAL A 28 17.12 -36.20 -4.75
CA VAL A 28 17.74 -35.97 -6.07
C VAL A 28 18.59 -34.68 -6.05
N ILE A 29 19.44 -34.53 -5.02
CA ILE A 29 20.32 -33.37 -4.84
C ILE A 29 21.76 -33.77 -5.16
N GLY A 30 22.56 -32.90 -5.75
CA GLY A 30 23.98 -33.19 -5.99
C GLY A 30 24.79 -33.26 -4.69
N ALA A 31 25.81 -34.12 -4.62
CA ALA A 31 26.65 -34.30 -3.42
C ALA A 31 27.26 -32.97 -2.92
N LYS A 32 27.73 -32.13 -3.85
CA LYS A 32 28.25 -30.79 -3.53
C LYS A 32 27.20 -29.92 -2.83
N ALA A 33 25.98 -29.88 -3.35
CA ALA A 33 24.90 -29.07 -2.80
C ALA A 33 24.49 -29.56 -1.40
N LEU A 34 24.41 -30.88 -1.20
CA LEU A 34 24.10 -31.44 0.12
C LEU A 34 25.22 -31.12 1.13
N ARG A 35 26.48 -31.27 0.73
CA ARG A 35 27.62 -30.91 1.58
C ARG A 35 27.61 -29.42 1.97
N GLU A 36 27.31 -28.54 1.02
CA GLU A 36 27.19 -27.10 1.29
C GLU A 36 26.04 -26.78 2.26
N LEU A 37 24.93 -27.52 2.21
CA LEU A 37 23.84 -27.41 3.20
C LEU A 37 24.29 -27.83 4.60
N TYR A 38 25.02 -28.95 4.72
CA TYR A 38 25.60 -29.42 6.00
C TYR A 38 26.60 -28.41 6.59
N ASN A 39 27.39 -27.76 5.74
CA ASN A 39 28.40 -26.78 6.16
C ASN A 39 27.83 -25.35 6.31
N HIS A 40 26.53 -25.15 6.13
CA HIS A 40 25.88 -23.83 6.12
C HIS A 40 26.50 -22.85 5.11
N GLN A 41 27.12 -23.36 4.04
CA GLN A 41 27.69 -22.58 2.94
C GLN A 41 26.64 -22.26 1.87
N ARG A 42 25.50 -22.95 1.89
CA ARG A 42 24.36 -22.76 1.01
C ARG A 42 23.08 -22.69 1.85
N GLY A 43 22.23 -21.71 1.57
CA GLY A 43 20.87 -21.64 2.10
C GLY A 43 19.88 -22.54 1.37
N ILE A 44 18.72 -22.79 1.97
CA ILE A 44 17.62 -23.52 1.33
C ILE A 44 16.97 -22.66 0.25
N THR A 45 17.08 -23.08 -1.01
CA THR A 45 16.38 -22.44 -2.14
C THR A 45 14.91 -22.90 -2.24
N PRO A 46 14.03 -22.20 -2.98
CA PRO A 46 12.65 -22.66 -3.22
C PRO A 46 12.53 -24.09 -3.70
N LEU A 47 13.36 -24.50 -4.66
CA LEU A 47 13.39 -25.88 -5.16
C LEU A 47 13.81 -26.88 -4.06
N THR A 48 14.79 -26.51 -3.24
CA THR A 48 15.26 -27.35 -2.12
C THR A 48 14.17 -27.47 -1.05
N ALA A 49 13.47 -26.38 -0.75
CA ALA A 49 12.34 -26.36 0.17
C ALA A 49 11.20 -27.26 -0.30
N LEU A 50 10.84 -27.22 -1.59
CA LEU A 50 9.82 -28.12 -2.17
C LEU A 50 10.22 -29.60 -2.04
N LYS A 51 11.51 -29.92 -2.26
CA LYS A 51 12.02 -31.28 -2.12
C LYS A 51 11.92 -31.79 -0.68
N PHE A 52 12.42 -31.01 0.28
CA PHE A 52 12.29 -31.35 1.70
C PHE A 52 10.84 -31.38 2.17
N GLY A 53 10.01 -30.45 1.66
CA GLY A 53 8.59 -30.38 1.95
C GLY A 53 7.84 -31.64 1.53
N LYS A 54 8.10 -32.09 0.30
CA LYS A 54 7.55 -33.35 -0.21
C LYS A 54 8.08 -34.57 0.55
N TYR A 55 9.38 -34.61 0.85
CA TYR A 55 10.02 -35.78 1.46
C TYR A 55 9.63 -35.97 2.94
N PHE A 56 9.57 -34.89 3.72
CA PHE A 56 9.24 -34.95 5.15
C PHE A 56 7.81 -34.54 5.48
N ASN A 57 6.97 -34.30 4.48
CA ASN A 57 5.61 -33.80 4.63
C ASN A 57 5.55 -32.51 5.48
N ILE A 58 6.41 -31.55 5.16
CA ILE A 58 6.47 -30.24 5.82
C ILE A 58 6.10 -29.12 4.85
N PRO A 59 5.43 -28.04 5.30
CA PRO A 59 5.15 -26.90 4.43
C PRO A 59 6.45 -26.28 3.91
N PRO A 60 6.68 -26.21 2.58
CA PRO A 60 7.90 -25.63 2.02
C PRO A 60 8.06 -24.14 2.37
N GLU A 61 6.95 -23.41 2.55
CA GLU A 61 6.93 -22.01 2.96
C GLU A 61 7.55 -21.79 4.33
N LEU A 62 7.43 -22.78 5.23
CA LEU A 62 8.09 -22.74 6.54
C LEU A 62 9.61 -22.63 6.37
N LEU A 63 10.18 -23.46 5.51
CA LEU A 63 11.63 -23.48 5.27
C LEU A 63 12.11 -22.19 4.62
N ILE A 64 11.31 -21.63 3.71
CA ILE A 64 11.63 -20.35 3.06
C ILE A 64 11.59 -19.19 4.05
N ARG A 65 10.59 -19.15 4.93
CA ARG A 65 10.53 -18.14 5.99
C ARG A 65 11.73 -18.25 6.93
N MET A 66 12.08 -19.47 7.37
CA MET A 66 13.24 -19.68 8.22
C MET A 66 14.55 -19.26 7.53
N GLN A 67 14.68 -19.51 6.22
CA GLN A 67 15.85 -19.07 5.45
C GLN A 67 15.93 -17.55 5.41
N ALA A 68 14.82 -16.86 5.09
CA ALA A 68 14.77 -15.41 5.08
C ALA A 68 15.10 -14.80 6.45
N GLU A 69 14.55 -15.34 7.53
CA GLU A 69 14.84 -14.91 8.91
C GLU A 69 16.32 -15.10 9.28
N TYR A 70 16.91 -16.24 8.90
CA TYR A 70 18.32 -16.51 9.12
C TYR A 70 19.21 -15.54 8.33
N ASP A 71 18.93 -15.34 7.04
CA ASP A 71 19.70 -14.47 6.17
C ASP A 71 19.59 -13.00 6.60
N LEU A 72 18.40 -12.57 7.01
CA LEU A 72 18.19 -11.23 7.58
C LEU A 72 19.00 -11.03 8.87
N ALA A 73 18.97 -11.97 9.81
CA ALA A 73 19.73 -11.86 11.05
C ALA A 73 21.24 -11.79 10.77
N GLN A 74 21.77 -12.70 9.94
CA GLN A 74 23.19 -12.70 9.58
C GLN A 74 23.61 -11.42 8.83
N THR A 75 22.76 -10.91 7.94
CA THR A 75 23.05 -9.68 7.19
C THR A 75 22.97 -8.46 8.10
N TYR A 76 21.98 -8.41 9.00
CA TYR A 76 21.85 -7.34 9.97
C TYR A 76 23.08 -7.28 10.88
N ASP A 77 23.50 -8.40 11.46
CA ASP A 77 24.67 -8.45 12.34
C ASP A 77 25.95 -7.96 11.64
N LYS A 78 26.14 -8.32 10.36
CA LYS A 78 27.29 -7.87 9.55
C LYS A 78 27.26 -6.39 9.18
N ASN A 79 26.07 -5.80 9.09
CA ASN A 79 25.86 -4.43 8.59
C ASN A 79 25.25 -3.51 9.65
N LYS A 80 25.31 -3.91 10.93
CA LYS A 80 24.60 -3.25 12.02
C LYS A 80 24.86 -1.75 12.10
N GLU A 81 26.14 -1.36 12.03
CA GLU A 81 26.54 0.05 12.08
C GLU A 81 25.98 0.90 10.93
N ILE A 82 25.76 0.29 9.76
CA ILE A 82 25.18 0.97 8.59
C ILE A 82 23.68 1.07 8.77
N ILE A 83 23.02 -0.03 9.17
CA ILE A 83 21.57 -0.10 9.31
C ILE A 83 21.09 0.82 10.45
N ASP A 84 21.78 0.84 11.59
CA ASP A 84 21.40 1.65 12.75
C ASP A 84 21.53 3.17 12.49
N LYS A 85 22.26 3.58 11.44
CA LYS A 85 22.35 4.98 10.98
C LYS A 85 21.20 5.39 10.06
N ILE A 86 20.39 4.44 9.57
CA ILE A 86 19.29 4.73 8.66
C ILE A 86 18.14 5.33 9.46
N ASN A 87 17.78 6.58 9.15
CA ASN A 87 16.62 7.21 9.75
C ASN A 87 15.33 6.59 9.22
N ILE A 88 14.41 6.25 10.12
CA ILE A 88 13.07 5.77 9.77
C ILE A 88 12.38 6.84 8.94
N HIS A 89 12.02 6.49 7.70
CA HIS A 89 11.16 7.35 6.90
C HIS A 89 9.72 7.22 7.38
N ASN A 90 9.30 8.14 8.24
CA ASN A 90 7.90 8.26 8.60
C ASN A 90 7.12 8.74 7.37
N HIS A 91 6.53 7.81 6.63
CA HIS A 91 5.47 8.08 5.67
C HIS A 91 4.20 8.56 6.41
N ARG A 92 4.24 9.75 7.03
CA ARG A 92 3.04 10.58 6.95
C ARG A 92 2.87 10.81 5.45
N LEU A 93 1.72 10.40 4.89
CA LEU A 93 1.36 10.75 3.52
C LEU A 93 1.61 12.25 3.37
N ARG A 94 2.73 12.62 2.74
CA ARG A 94 3.04 14.03 2.54
C ARG A 94 1.95 14.53 1.63
N GLU A 95 1.34 15.67 1.99
CA GLU A 95 0.46 16.34 1.04
C GLU A 95 1.20 16.42 -0.30
N PRO A 96 0.53 16.05 -1.42
CA PRO A 96 1.14 16.21 -2.73
C PRO A 96 1.64 17.65 -2.85
N LYS A 97 2.93 17.80 -3.21
CA LYS A 97 3.50 19.12 -3.45
C LYS A 97 2.63 19.79 -4.52
N PRO A 98 2.11 21.01 -4.29
CA PRO A 98 1.27 21.67 -5.27
C PRO A 98 2.05 21.79 -6.59
N GLU A 99 1.48 21.26 -7.67
CA GLU A 99 2.04 21.45 -9.01
C GLU A 99 2.02 22.95 -9.32
N LYS A 100 3.16 23.47 -9.78
CA LYS A 100 3.39 24.92 -9.97
C LYS A 100 2.48 25.59 -11.01
N ASN A 101 1.52 24.89 -11.63
CA ASN A 101 0.75 25.39 -12.78
C ASN A 101 -0.72 24.93 -12.89
N SER A 102 -1.35 24.35 -11.86
CA SER A 102 -2.78 24.00 -11.93
C SER A 102 -3.66 25.25 -11.79
N LYS A 103 -3.89 25.96 -12.90
CA LYS A 103 -4.89 27.04 -12.91
C LYS A 103 -6.27 26.43 -12.62
N PRO A 104 -7.13 27.11 -11.83
CA PRO A 104 -8.50 26.66 -11.46
C PRO A 104 -9.45 26.43 -12.65
N ARG A 105 -9.01 26.74 -13.88
CA ARG A 105 -9.75 26.49 -15.12
C ARG A 105 -10.09 25.00 -15.31
N MET A 106 -9.31 24.06 -14.76
CA MET A 106 -9.57 22.63 -14.92
C MET A 106 -10.74 22.11 -14.07
N LEU A 107 -10.94 22.63 -12.86
CA LEU A 107 -12.09 22.19 -12.05
C LEU A 107 -13.40 22.75 -12.62
N ILE A 108 -13.42 24.03 -13.02
CA ILE A 108 -14.60 24.64 -13.65
C ILE A 108 -14.93 23.93 -14.97
N SER A 109 -13.94 23.64 -15.82
CA SER A 109 -14.17 22.90 -17.07
C SER A 109 -14.67 21.48 -16.82
N THR A 110 -14.17 20.82 -15.78
CA THR A 110 -14.61 19.48 -15.37
C THR A 110 -16.06 19.49 -14.86
N ILE A 111 -16.44 20.49 -14.07
CA ILE A 111 -17.81 20.64 -13.57
C ILE A 111 -18.78 21.03 -14.70
N ASN A 112 -18.34 21.87 -15.63
CA ASN A 112 -19.13 22.34 -16.77
C ASN A 112 -19.06 21.41 -18.00
N LYS A 113 -18.79 20.11 -17.80
CA LYS A 113 -18.74 19.10 -18.86
C LYS A 113 -20.06 18.87 -19.61
N SER A 114 -21.20 19.34 -19.11
CA SER A 114 -22.49 19.20 -19.81
C SER A 114 -22.55 20.11 -21.03
N VAL A 115 -22.11 19.61 -22.20
CA VAL A 115 -22.04 20.40 -23.45
C VAL A 115 -23.44 20.84 -23.93
N GLY A 116 -24.48 20.05 -23.67
CA GLY A 116 -25.84 20.28 -24.18
C GLY A 116 -26.80 21.01 -23.24
N ASP A 117 -26.48 21.18 -21.96
CA ASP A 117 -27.38 21.81 -20.98
C ASP A 117 -26.64 22.88 -20.16
N LYS A 118 -26.57 24.09 -20.74
CA LYS A 118 -25.95 25.27 -20.11
C LYS A 118 -26.61 25.64 -18.78
N SER A 119 -27.84 25.19 -18.51
CA SER A 119 -28.48 25.41 -17.21
C SER A 119 -27.75 24.68 -16.08
N LYS A 120 -26.90 23.69 -16.37
CA LYS A 120 -26.09 22.95 -15.40
C LYS A 120 -24.67 23.49 -15.22
N HIS A 121 -24.32 24.58 -15.92
CA HIS A 121 -23.01 25.22 -15.78
C HIS A 121 -22.96 26.10 -14.54
N TYR A 122 -21.78 26.15 -13.94
CA TYR A 122 -21.45 26.98 -12.80
C TYR A 122 -20.39 28.02 -13.18
N THR A 123 -20.60 29.24 -12.74
CA THR A 123 -19.58 30.28 -12.67
C THR A 123 -18.65 30.03 -11.47
N GLU A 124 -17.47 30.65 -11.50
CA GLU A 124 -16.51 30.58 -10.40
C GLU A 124 -17.12 31.05 -9.05
N LYS A 125 -17.94 32.11 -9.08
CA LYS A 125 -18.63 32.64 -7.91
C LYS A 125 -19.72 31.70 -7.38
N GLU A 126 -20.44 31.01 -8.26
CA GLU A 126 -21.43 30.00 -7.86
C GLU A 126 -20.77 28.77 -7.23
N LEU A 127 -19.61 28.33 -7.76
CA LEU A 127 -18.85 27.24 -7.14
C LEU A 127 -18.40 27.62 -5.73
N GLU A 128 -17.79 28.79 -5.56
CA GLU A 128 -17.36 29.28 -4.25
C GLU A 128 -18.53 29.32 -3.23
N GLN A 129 -19.73 29.70 -3.68
CA GLN A 129 -20.94 29.68 -2.84
C GLN A 129 -21.37 28.26 -2.42
N LEU A 130 -21.22 27.27 -3.30
CA LEU A 130 -21.52 25.86 -2.97
C LEU A 130 -20.57 25.30 -1.92
N PHE A 131 -19.29 25.66 -2.02
CA PHE A 131 -18.28 25.31 -1.03
C PHE A 131 -18.41 26.09 0.29
N THR A 132 -19.16 27.18 0.34
CA THR A 132 -19.36 27.98 1.57
C THR A 132 -20.75 27.80 2.19
N GLY A 133 -21.57 26.91 1.62
CA GLY A 133 -22.86 26.52 2.21
C GLY A 133 -24.00 27.52 2.01
N LYS A 134 -23.86 28.53 1.14
CA LYS A 134 -24.96 29.45 0.82
C LYS A 134 -25.96 28.79 -0.14
N ARG A 135 -27.23 28.71 0.31
CA ARG A 135 -28.50 28.27 -0.32
C ARG A 135 -28.39 27.20 -1.44
N LEU A 136 -28.96 26.03 -1.16
CA LEU A 136 -28.96 24.87 -2.05
C LEU A 136 -29.91 25.09 -3.25
N THR A 137 -29.40 24.89 -4.47
CA THR A 137 -30.21 24.81 -5.69
C THR A 137 -30.38 23.35 -6.13
N ASN A 138 -31.39 23.08 -6.97
CA ASN A 138 -31.65 21.74 -7.55
C ASN A 138 -30.46 21.12 -8.30
N ARG A 139 -29.44 21.93 -8.64
CA ARG A 139 -28.24 21.53 -9.39
C ARG A 139 -27.14 20.92 -8.50
N LYS A 140 -27.27 20.97 -7.16
CA LYS A 140 -26.24 20.50 -6.21
C LYS A 140 -25.90 19.02 -6.35
N LYS A 141 -26.89 18.15 -6.63
CA LYS A 141 -26.66 16.70 -6.80
C LYS A 141 -25.72 16.41 -7.98
N TYR A 142 -25.92 17.11 -9.10
CA TYR A 142 -25.07 17.00 -10.29
C TYR A 142 -23.64 17.48 -9.99
N PHE A 143 -23.51 18.62 -9.30
CA PHE A 143 -22.22 19.15 -8.87
C PHE A 143 -21.47 18.17 -7.96
N LEU A 144 -22.11 17.66 -6.91
CA LEU A 144 -21.49 16.72 -5.98
C LEU A 144 -21.04 15.43 -6.68
N ASN A 145 -21.84 14.95 -7.64
CA ASN A 145 -21.46 13.78 -8.42
C ASN A 145 -20.16 14.04 -9.18
N ILE A 146 -20.10 15.10 -10.00
CA ILE A 146 -18.90 15.39 -10.77
C ILE A 146 -17.70 15.68 -9.87
N LEU A 147 -17.91 16.44 -8.79
CA LEU A 147 -16.85 16.82 -7.86
C LEU A 147 -16.16 15.60 -7.23
N PHE A 148 -16.90 14.56 -6.85
CA PHE A 148 -16.35 13.42 -6.11
C PHE A 148 -16.18 12.16 -6.93
N SER A 149 -16.82 12.02 -8.10
CA SER A 149 -16.67 10.85 -8.98
C SER A 149 -15.84 11.08 -10.23
N GLU A 150 -15.75 12.32 -10.72
CA GLU A 150 -15.10 12.61 -12.01
C GLU A 150 -13.94 13.60 -11.93
N ALA A 151 -13.96 14.54 -10.98
CA ALA A 151 -12.88 15.48 -10.80
C ALA A 151 -11.68 14.81 -10.13
N SER A 152 -10.47 15.25 -10.52
CA SER A 152 -9.26 14.90 -9.79
C SER A 152 -9.35 15.43 -8.36
N ALA A 153 -9.00 14.59 -7.39
CA ALA A 153 -8.92 15.03 -5.99
C ALA A 153 -7.95 16.22 -5.83
N GLN A 154 -6.89 16.27 -6.66
CA GLN A 154 -5.95 17.38 -6.67
C GLN A 154 -6.60 18.68 -7.15
N ASP A 155 -7.40 18.64 -8.22
CA ASP A 155 -8.08 19.84 -8.75
C ASP A 155 -9.05 20.42 -7.73
N VAL A 156 -9.74 19.55 -6.98
CA VAL A 156 -10.63 19.95 -5.89
C VAL A 156 -9.85 20.61 -4.76
N LEU A 157 -8.73 20.01 -4.35
CA LEU A 157 -7.84 20.54 -3.31
C LEU A 157 -7.24 21.89 -3.70
N ASP A 158 -6.77 22.02 -4.94
CA ASP A 158 -6.18 23.25 -5.45
C ASP A 158 -7.20 24.38 -5.47
N PHE A 159 -8.44 24.10 -5.88
CA PHE A 159 -9.52 25.07 -5.83
C PHE A 159 -9.84 25.51 -4.39
N VAL A 160 -9.95 24.56 -3.46
CA VAL A 160 -10.22 24.83 -2.03
C VAL A 160 -9.11 25.69 -1.42
N LYS A 161 -7.84 25.35 -1.66
CA LYS A 161 -6.67 26.10 -1.19
C LYS A 161 -6.63 27.51 -1.78
N MET A 162 -6.79 27.63 -3.09
CA MET A 162 -6.72 28.91 -3.80
C MET A 162 -7.83 29.88 -3.38
N LYS A 163 -9.04 29.37 -3.12
CA LYS A 163 -10.19 30.17 -2.66
C LYS A 163 -10.25 30.36 -1.15
N ASN A 164 -9.26 29.87 -0.41
CA ASN A 164 -9.23 29.92 1.04
C ASN A 164 -10.52 29.32 1.68
N ILE A 165 -11.01 28.22 1.10
CA ILE A 165 -12.19 27.50 1.58
C ILE A 165 -11.73 26.58 2.74
N PRO A 166 -12.41 26.60 3.90
CA PRO A 166 -12.13 25.68 4.99
C PRO A 166 -12.28 24.21 4.58
N VAL A 167 -11.35 23.35 5.01
CA VAL A 167 -11.36 21.91 4.70
C VAL A 167 -12.63 21.24 5.25
N GLU A 168 -13.17 21.75 6.35
CA GLU A 168 -14.42 21.31 6.97
C GLU A 168 -15.61 21.42 6.00
N ASN A 169 -15.60 22.41 5.11
CA ASN A 169 -16.66 22.57 4.13
C ASN A 169 -16.56 21.52 3.02
N LEU A 170 -15.34 21.19 2.57
CA LEU A 170 -15.11 20.11 1.62
C LEU A 170 -15.54 18.76 2.23
N ARG A 171 -15.19 18.52 3.49
CA ARG A 171 -15.65 17.36 4.26
C ARG A 171 -17.18 17.28 4.30
N HIS A 172 -17.85 18.38 4.64
CA HIS A 172 -19.31 18.42 4.67
C HIS A 172 -19.93 18.10 3.30
N LEU A 173 -19.37 18.63 2.21
CA LEU A 173 -19.83 18.29 0.86
C LEU A 173 -19.68 16.80 0.56
N TYR A 174 -18.58 16.18 0.99
CA TYR A 174 -18.33 14.75 0.79
C TYR A 174 -19.29 13.87 1.61
N GLU A 175 -19.62 14.26 2.85
CA GLU A 175 -20.66 13.60 3.64
C GLU A 175 -22.03 13.67 2.96
N VAL A 176 -22.40 14.84 2.44
CA VAL A 176 -23.66 15.01 1.70
C VAL A 176 -23.66 14.18 0.41
N TYR A 177 -22.51 14.05 -0.26
CA TYR A 177 -22.36 13.16 -1.41
C TYR A 177 -22.64 11.71 -1.02
N LEU A 178 -21.97 11.18 0.01
CA LEU A 178 -22.08 9.78 0.46
C LEU A 178 -23.49 9.40 0.95
N LYS A 179 -24.27 10.35 1.46
CA LYS A 179 -25.67 10.12 1.87
C LYS A 179 -26.63 9.86 0.71
N ASN A 180 -26.20 10.04 -0.55
CA ASN A 180 -27.05 9.75 -1.70
C ASN A 180 -27.00 8.25 -2.05
N ILE A 181 -28.17 7.61 -2.09
CA ILE A 181 -28.37 6.14 -2.17
C ILE A 181 -27.65 5.45 -3.37
N ASN A 182 -27.25 6.21 -4.41
CA ASN A 182 -26.65 5.67 -5.64
C ASN A 182 -25.20 6.14 -5.92
N VAL A 183 -24.44 6.64 -4.94
CA VAL A 183 -23.07 7.11 -5.18
C VAL A 183 -22.00 6.10 -4.76
N LYS A 184 -20.89 6.04 -5.49
CA LYS A 184 -19.72 5.20 -5.18
C LYS A 184 -18.72 6.00 -4.34
N ARG A 185 -18.35 5.50 -3.16
CA ARG A 185 -17.30 6.10 -2.32
C ARG A 185 -15.98 6.22 -3.10
N ASN A 186 -15.30 7.36 -2.97
CA ASN A 186 -14.01 7.62 -3.60
C ASN A 186 -12.90 7.65 -2.53
N PRO A 187 -12.03 6.63 -2.44
CA PRO A 187 -11.00 6.53 -1.40
C PRO A 187 -10.04 7.71 -1.35
N CYS A 188 -9.88 8.46 -2.45
CA CYS A 188 -9.02 9.64 -2.52
C CYS A 188 -9.47 10.78 -1.57
N PHE A 189 -10.71 10.76 -1.10
CA PHE A 189 -11.26 11.76 -0.17
C PHE A 189 -11.43 11.25 1.27
N ASP A 190 -11.08 9.99 1.56
CA ASP A 190 -11.28 9.38 2.88
C ASP A 190 -10.44 10.04 3.98
N TRP A 191 -9.36 10.73 3.61
CA TRP A 191 -8.54 11.49 4.56
C TRP A 191 -9.31 12.66 5.20
N LEU A 192 -10.40 13.14 4.59
CA LEU A 192 -11.27 14.17 5.18
C LEU A 192 -11.90 13.73 6.52
N PHE A 193 -11.93 12.43 6.80
CA PHE A 193 -12.50 11.85 8.03
C PHE A 193 -11.45 11.41 9.05
N LYS A 194 -10.16 11.58 8.77
CA LYS A 194 -9.11 11.26 9.74
C LYS A 194 -8.98 12.43 10.72
N ASP A 195 -9.11 12.15 12.00
CA ASP A 195 -8.89 13.13 13.06
C ASP A 195 -7.48 13.74 12.96
N ILE A 196 -7.41 15.04 12.68
CA ILE A 196 -6.16 15.83 12.68
C ILE A 196 -5.70 16.09 14.14
N SER A 197 -6.42 15.60 15.14
CA SER A 197 -6.22 15.88 16.57
C SER A 197 -5.26 14.93 17.30
N LYS A 198 -4.39 14.19 16.60
CA LYS A 198 -3.26 13.49 17.24
C LYS A 198 -2.00 13.54 16.38
N THR A 199 -1.28 14.65 16.50
CA THR A 199 0.17 14.68 16.27
C THR A 199 0.83 15.07 17.58
N ASP A 200 1.15 14.07 18.39
CA ASP A 200 2.33 14.05 19.26
C ASP A 200 3.41 13.24 18.55
#